data_AF-A0A1I8D2E2-F1
#
_entry.id   AF-A0A1I8D2E2-F1
#
_cell.length_a   1.000
_cell.length_b   1.000
_cell.length_c   1.000
_cell.angle_alpha   90.00
_cell.angle_beta   90.00
_cell.angle_gamma   90.00
#
_symmetry.space_group_name_H-M   'P 1'
#
loop_
_entity.id
_entity.type
_entity.pdbx_description
1 polymer ?
#
loop_
_entity_poly.entity_id
_entity_poly.type
_entity_poly.pdbx_seq_one_letter_code
_entity_poly.pdbx_strand_id
1 'polypeptide(L)'
;MKGNFFIVFSIFYLLCDGGVDGARRKLWKPYGFNLRCNKVLGNDLTYIKKVKKFKWTDKMKLGMSCKEIRARGFYPNAPMSKAEAEFPLAYARNVYTDYETIELMLLVSYAPQNHYCFSVDKKQPKMIKKMKQLASCFKNVYISPVYFNMLSNGNYLPDAHYECMKILVNKKFRYLFNLLVSINDITNNK
;
A
#
# COMPACT_ATOMS: atom_id res chain seq x y z
N MET A 1 -25.88 10.00 -3.04
CA MET A 1 -24.41 9.98 -3.20
C MET A 1 -23.73 10.45 -1.90
N LYS A 2 -23.45 9.54 -0.96
CA LYS A 2 -22.69 9.81 0.28
C LYS A 2 -21.75 8.62 0.60
N GLY A 3 -21.04 8.12 -0.42
CA GLY A 3 -20.23 6.89 -0.31
C GLY A 3 -18.71 7.08 -0.44
N ASN A 4 -18.23 8.23 -0.91
CA ASN A 4 -16.80 8.38 -1.27
C ASN A 4 -15.94 9.07 -0.21
N PHE A 5 -16.50 9.49 0.93
CA PHE A 5 -15.73 10.22 1.96
C PHE A 5 -15.08 9.29 3.00
N PHE A 6 -15.64 8.10 3.24
CA PHE A 6 -15.21 7.20 4.33
C PHE A 6 -13.90 6.43 4.06
N ILE A 7 -13.62 6.08 2.79
CA ILE A 7 -12.42 5.31 2.45
C ILE A 7 -11.17 6.18 2.58
N VAL A 8 -11.23 7.45 2.16
CA VAL A 8 -10.08 8.38 2.28
C VAL A 8 -9.83 8.76 3.75
N PHE A 9 -10.89 8.89 4.57
CA PHE A 9 -10.76 9.19 6.00
C PHE A 9 -10.10 8.04 6.78
N SER A 10 -10.40 6.79 6.45
CA SER A 10 -9.88 5.62 7.16
C SER A 10 -8.38 5.40 6.90
N ILE A 11 -7.92 5.67 5.67
CA ILE A 11 -6.52 5.54 5.23
C ILE A 11 -5.62 6.56 5.95
N PHE A 12 -6.09 7.78 6.16
CA PHE A 12 -5.34 8.81 6.88
C PHE A 12 -5.40 8.68 8.40
N TYR A 13 -6.54 8.28 8.98
CA TYR A 13 -6.65 8.05 10.43
C TYR A 13 -5.68 6.97 10.91
N LEU A 14 -5.52 5.87 10.15
CA LEU A 14 -4.58 4.78 10.45
C LEU A 14 -3.12 5.25 10.60
N LEU A 15 -2.68 6.21 9.76
CA LEU A 15 -1.31 6.76 9.80
C LEU A 15 -1.09 7.73 10.96
N CYS A 16 -2.17 8.27 11.50
CA CYS A 16 -2.17 9.51 12.24
C CYS A 16 -2.48 9.34 13.72
N ASP A 17 -3.51 8.56 14.02
CA ASP A 17 -3.85 8.16 15.38
C ASP A 17 -3.72 6.65 15.47
N GLY A 18 -2.84 6.19 16.36
CA GLY A 18 -2.78 4.78 16.70
C GLY A 18 -4.09 4.37 17.35
N GLY A 19 -5.04 3.90 16.54
CA GLY A 19 -6.32 3.30 16.94
C GLY A 19 -7.28 4.26 17.63
N VAL A 20 -8.36 4.61 16.93
CA VAL A 20 -9.64 4.87 17.61
C VAL A 20 -10.17 3.49 18.00
N ASP A 21 -10.66 3.34 19.22
CA ASP A 21 -11.19 2.11 19.86
C ASP A 21 -10.16 1.23 20.60
N GLY A 22 -9.76 1.67 21.79
CA GLY A 22 -9.45 0.82 22.97
C GLY A 22 -8.31 -0.20 22.90
N ALA A 23 -7.78 -0.49 21.72
CA ALA A 23 -6.68 -1.41 21.47
C ALA A 23 -5.55 -0.59 20.87
N ARG A 24 -4.67 -0.09 21.75
CA ARG A 24 -3.38 0.55 21.41
C ARG A 24 -2.59 -0.39 20.49
N ARG A 25 -2.79 -0.29 19.18
CA ARG A 25 -2.07 -1.11 18.19
C ARG A 25 -1.25 -0.16 17.33
N LYS A 26 0.03 -0.09 17.70
CA LYS A 26 1.01 0.84 17.16
C LYS A 26 1.29 0.46 15.71
N LEU A 27 0.66 1.15 14.76
CA LEU A 27 1.12 1.13 13.37
C LEU A 27 2.63 1.46 13.39
N TRP A 28 3.43 0.71 12.65
CA TRP A 28 4.85 0.96 12.61
C TRP A 28 5.11 2.38 12.10
N LYS A 29 5.93 3.13 12.86
CA LYS A 29 6.33 4.50 12.55
C LYS A 29 7.83 4.51 12.31
N PRO A 30 8.31 5.14 11.22
CA PRO A 30 9.73 5.40 11.04
C PRO A 30 10.34 6.10 12.26
N TYR A 31 11.63 5.87 12.51
CA TYR A 31 12.33 6.51 13.62
C TYR A 31 12.26 8.05 13.48
N GLY A 32 11.84 8.75 14.54
CA GLY A 32 11.63 10.20 14.52
C GLY A 32 10.30 10.66 13.91
N PHE A 33 9.41 9.75 13.49
CA PHE A 33 8.10 10.11 12.92
C PHE A 33 7.12 10.48 14.04
N ASN A 34 7.20 11.73 14.49
CA ASN A 34 6.33 12.29 15.53
C ASN A 34 5.42 13.40 14.96
N LEU A 35 4.66 13.06 13.92
CA LEU A 35 3.70 13.95 13.28
C LEU A 35 2.40 14.01 14.10
N ARG A 36 1.97 15.22 14.46
CA ARG A 36 0.67 15.50 15.08
C ARG A 36 -0.36 15.71 13.99
N CYS A 37 -1.02 14.63 13.61
CA CYS A 37 -1.93 14.68 12.49
C CYS A 37 -3.18 15.52 12.73
N ASN A 38 -3.69 15.61 13.96
CA ASN A 38 -4.78 16.53 14.27
C ASN A 38 -4.45 17.99 13.90
N LYS A 39 -3.18 18.40 14.05
CA LYS A 39 -2.70 19.70 13.60
C LYS A 39 -2.60 19.80 12.09
N VAL A 40 -2.15 18.74 11.41
CA VAL A 40 -2.06 18.72 9.94
C VAL A 40 -3.44 18.75 9.30
N LEU A 41 -4.34 17.85 9.72
CA LEU A 41 -5.71 17.75 9.21
C LEU A 41 -6.57 18.95 9.62
N GLY A 42 -6.28 19.54 10.79
CA GLY A 42 -6.87 20.81 11.23
C GLY A 42 -6.29 22.05 10.54
N ASN A 43 -5.42 21.90 9.55
CA ASN A 43 -4.80 22.98 8.77
C ASN A 43 -4.01 24.01 9.62
N ASP A 44 -3.32 23.57 10.68
CA ASP A 44 -2.41 24.41 11.46
C ASP A 44 -1.16 24.74 10.62
N LEU A 45 -1.22 25.88 9.91
CA LEU A 45 -0.17 26.34 9.00
C LEU A 45 1.18 26.53 9.73
N THR A 46 1.17 26.91 11.00
CA THR A 46 2.40 27.10 11.79
C THR A 46 3.09 25.77 12.03
N TYR A 47 2.32 24.75 12.40
CA TYR A 47 2.82 23.40 12.59
C TYR A 47 3.27 22.79 11.26
N ILE A 48 2.46 22.92 10.20
CA ILE A 48 2.79 22.41 8.86
C ILE A 48 4.11 23.00 8.36
N LYS A 49 4.32 24.32 8.49
CA LYS A 49 5.59 24.98 8.13
C LYS A 49 6.77 24.45 8.94
N LYS A 50 6.57 24.11 10.22
CA LYS A 50 7.60 23.51 11.08
C LYS A 50 7.99 22.10 10.61
N VAL A 51 7.01 21.23 10.36
CA VAL A 51 7.27 19.81 10.02
C VAL A 51 7.68 19.58 8.57
N LYS A 52 7.33 20.49 7.65
CA LYS A 52 7.81 20.46 6.25
C LYS A 52 9.33 20.45 6.12
N LYS A 53 10.06 20.97 7.12
CA LYS A 53 11.53 21.00 7.14
C LYS A 53 12.14 19.62 7.43
N PHE A 54 11.37 18.68 7.95
CA PHE A 54 11.85 17.33 8.23
C PHE A 54 11.95 16.55 6.92
N LYS A 55 13.18 16.20 6.52
CA LYS A 55 13.43 15.35 5.35
C LYS A 55 13.62 13.90 5.81
N TRP A 56 12.79 13.02 5.28
CA TRP A 56 12.97 11.58 5.40
C TRP A 56 14.05 11.14 4.41
N THR A 57 15.26 10.85 4.90
CA THR A 57 16.41 10.52 4.04
C THR A 57 16.93 9.09 4.22
N ASP A 58 16.49 8.37 5.24
CA ASP A 58 17.00 7.03 5.51
C ASP A 58 16.21 5.93 4.79
N LYS A 59 16.88 5.25 3.86
CA LYS A 59 16.45 3.95 3.35
C LYS A 59 16.50 2.95 4.50
N MET A 60 15.33 2.67 5.06
CA MET A 60 15.23 1.79 6.20
C MET A 60 15.55 0.34 5.85
N LYS A 61 16.38 -0.30 6.66
CA LYS A 61 16.59 -1.75 6.58
C LYS A 61 15.37 -2.46 7.17
N LEU A 62 14.48 -2.94 6.31
CA LEU A 62 13.32 -3.72 6.70
C LEU A 62 13.64 -5.21 6.74
N GLY A 63 13.30 -5.86 7.85
CA GLY A 63 13.29 -7.33 7.94
C GLY A 63 12.19 -7.93 7.06
N MET A 64 12.52 -8.97 6.31
CA MET A 64 11.63 -9.54 5.28
C MET A 64 10.96 -10.84 5.70
N SER A 65 11.17 -11.33 6.93
CA SER A 65 10.43 -12.50 7.41
C SER A 65 8.94 -12.15 7.55
N CYS A 66 8.05 -13.15 7.40
CA CYS A 66 6.61 -12.90 7.56
C CYS A 66 6.24 -12.43 8.97
N LYS A 67 7.03 -12.78 9.99
CA LYS A 67 6.88 -12.27 11.35
C LYS A 67 7.12 -10.76 11.38
N GLU A 68 8.20 -10.29 10.75
CA GLU A 68 8.56 -8.88 10.71
C GLU A 68 7.62 -8.05 9.83
N ILE A 69 7.22 -8.55 8.66
CA ILE A 69 6.21 -7.92 7.79
C ILE A 69 4.91 -7.71 8.56
N ARG A 70 4.38 -8.77 9.19
CA ARG A 70 3.14 -8.67 9.97
C ARG A 70 3.30 -7.83 11.22
N ALA A 71 4.49 -7.76 11.82
CA ALA A 71 4.75 -6.90 12.98
C ALA A 71 4.76 -5.41 12.63
N ARG A 72 4.92 -5.02 11.36
CA ARG A 72 4.89 -3.62 10.94
C ARG A 72 3.49 -3.00 10.89
N GLY A 73 2.44 -3.80 11.00
CA GLY A 73 1.10 -3.23 10.93
C GLY A 73 0.00 -4.18 11.33
N PHE A 74 -1.22 -3.68 11.22
CA PHE A 74 -2.40 -4.48 11.47
C PHE A 74 -2.91 -5.08 10.16
N TYR A 75 -2.83 -6.41 10.06
CA TYR A 75 -3.42 -7.20 8.98
C TYR A 75 -4.57 -8.02 9.58
N PRO A 76 -5.85 -7.61 9.39
CA PRO A 76 -6.98 -8.35 9.95
C PRO A 76 -7.05 -9.78 9.40
N ASN A 77 -7.35 -10.75 10.27
CA ASN A 77 -7.56 -12.15 9.88
C ASN A 77 -9.00 -12.45 9.46
N ALA A 78 -9.94 -11.55 9.73
CA ALA A 78 -11.34 -11.64 9.34
C ALA A 78 -11.86 -10.26 8.87
N PRO A 79 -12.92 -10.22 8.03
CA PRO A 79 -13.56 -8.96 7.63
C PRO A 79 -14.02 -8.15 8.83
N MET A 80 -13.95 -6.82 8.74
CA MET A 80 -14.34 -5.93 9.85
C MET A 80 -15.86 -5.73 9.94
N SER A 81 -16.60 -6.06 8.88
CA SER A 81 -18.06 -6.02 8.85
C SER A 81 -18.64 -7.05 7.87
N LYS A 82 -19.94 -7.37 8.05
CA LYS A 82 -20.68 -8.23 7.12
C LYS A 82 -20.75 -7.62 5.71
N ALA A 83 -20.96 -6.31 5.62
CA ALA A 83 -21.00 -5.60 4.35
C ALA A 83 -19.69 -5.74 3.56
N GLU A 84 -18.55 -5.60 4.23
CA GLU A 84 -17.24 -5.80 3.59
C GLU A 84 -16.98 -7.26 3.22
N ALA A 85 -17.44 -8.22 4.02
CA ALA A 85 -17.34 -9.65 3.72
C ALA A 85 -18.12 -10.05 2.45
N GLU A 86 -19.27 -9.43 2.22
CA GLU A 86 -20.14 -9.68 1.05
C GLU A 86 -19.73 -8.91 -0.22
N PHE A 87 -18.80 -7.96 -0.07
CA PHE A 87 -18.31 -7.09 -1.14
C PHE A 87 -16.78 -7.13 -1.32
N PRO A 88 -16.20 -8.29 -1.67
CA PRO A 88 -14.76 -8.42 -1.88
C PRO A 88 -14.27 -7.59 -3.07
N LEU A 89 -13.10 -6.97 -2.94
CA LEU A 89 -12.46 -6.13 -3.97
C LEU A 89 -11.19 -6.78 -4.52
N ALA A 90 -10.83 -6.46 -5.76
CA ALA A 90 -9.57 -6.86 -6.37
C ALA A 90 -8.72 -5.64 -6.76
N TYR A 91 -7.41 -5.73 -6.55
CA TYR A 91 -6.44 -4.70 -6.89
C TYR A 91 -5.36 -5.27 -7.79
N ALA A 92 -5.18 -4.75 -8.99
CA ALA A 92 -4.03 -5.01 -9.84
C ALA A 92 -3.09 -3.81 -9.78
N ARG A 93 -1.86 -4.01 -9.30
CA ARG A 93 -0.90 -2.93 -9.02
C ARG A 93 0.39 -3.10 -9.80
N ASN A 94 0.74 -2.12 -10.61
CA ASN A 94 2.06 -2.05 -11.23
C ASN A 94 3.02 -1.33 -10.25
N VAL A 95 4.19 -1.92 -10.01
CA VAL A 95 5.16 -1.44 -9.00
C VAL A 95 6.60 -1.41 -9.48
N TYR A 96 7.40 -0.49 -8.91
CA TYR A 96 8.77 -0.19 -9.35
C TYR A 96 9.82 -0.36 -8.24
N THR A 97 10.23 0.70 -7.54
CA THR A 97 11.47 0.74 -6.73
C THR A 97 11.26 0.90 -5.22
N ASP A 98 10.14 1.47 -4.78
CA ASP A 98 9.90 1.85 -3.38
C ASP A 98 9.05 0.80 -2.63
N TYR A 99 9.73 -0.17 -2.00
CA TYR A 99 9.08 -1.30 -1.34
C TYR A 99 8.33 -0.83 -0.09
N GLU A 100 8.90 0.12 0.63
CA GLU A 100 8.39 0.69 1.86
C GLU A 100 7.00 1.30 1.63
N THR A 101 6.86 2.10 0.57
CA THR A 101 5.58 2.67 0.16
C THR A 101 4.61 1.60 -0.33
N ILE A 102 5.09 0.64 -1.12
CA ILE A 102 4.23 -0.44 -1.64
C ILE A 102 3.65 -1.27 -0.48
N GLU A 103 4.47 -1.65 0.51
CA GLU A 103 4.03 -2.37 1.69
C GLU A 103 3.07 -1.51 2.52
N LEU A 104 3.37 -0.22 2.71
CA LEU A 104 2.47 0.69 3.44
C LEU A 104 1.11 0.82 2.76
N MET A 105 1.09 0.95 1.42
CA MET A 105 -0.16 1.02 0.66
C MET A 105 -0.93 -0.29 0.71
N LEU A 106 -0.25 -1.44 0.74
CA LEU A 106 -0.90 -2.72 0.98
C LEU A 106 -1.53 -2.71 2.38
N LEU A 107 -0.74 -2.45 3.42
CA LEU A 107 -1.15 -2.43 4.82
C LEU A 107 -2.41 -1.58 5.06
N VAL A 108 -2.41 -0.36 4.54
CA VAL A 108 -3.51 0.60 4.74
C VAL A 108 -4.79 0.19 4.01
N SER A 109 -4.67 -0.60 2.94
CA SER A 109 -5.83 -1.08 2.17
C SER A 109 -6.15 -2.56 2.41
N TYR A 110 -5.41 -3.24 3.30
CA TYR A 110 -5.48 -4.69 3.43
C TYR A 110 -6.77 -5.13 4.13
N ALA A 111 -7.50 -6.02 3.48
CA ALA A 111 -8.58 -6.77 4.09
C ALA A 111 -8.50 -8.24 3.64
N PRO A 112 -8.79 -9.21 4.53
CA PRO A 112 -8.58 -10.63 4.26
C PRO A 112 -9.48 -11.19 3.14
N GLN A 113 -10.63 -10.56 2.90
CA GLN A 113 -11.56 -10.93 1.82
C GLN A 113 -11.22 -10.32 0.45
N ASN A 114 -10.33 -9.32 0.41
CA ASN A 114 -9.91 -8.68 -0.84
C ASN A 114 -8.75 -9.46 -1.49
N HIS A 115 -8.49 -9.18 -2.77
CA HIS A 115 -7.42 -9.78 -3.55
C HIS A 115 -6.44 -8.73 -4.08
N TYR A 116 -5.15 -8.97 -3.94
CA TYR A 116 -4.10 -8.02 -4.34
C TYR A 116 -3.11 -8.71 -5.26
N CYS A 117 -3.01 -8.26 -6.51
CA CYS A 117 -1.99 -8.73 -7.44
C CYS A 117 -1.01 -7.61 -7.76
N PHE A 118 0.28 -7.93 -7.76
CA PHE A 118 1.35 -7.00 -8.13
C PHE A 118 2.10 -7.47 -9.38
N SER A 119 2.28 -6.56 -10.31
CA SER A 119 3.18 -6.70 -11.46
C SER A 119 4.40 -5.80 -11.22
N VAL A 120 5.57 -6.42 -11.11
CA VAL A 120 6.82 -5.74 -10.78
C VAL A 120 7.58 -5.42 -12.06
N ASP A 121 8.15 -4.22 -12.17
CA ASP A 121 8.99 -3.86 -13.31
C ASP A 121 10.18 -4.83 -13.44
N LYS A 122 10.37 -5.39 -14.64
CA LYS A 122 11.47 -6.30 -14.98
C LYS A 122 12.85 -5.70 -14.67
N LYS A 123 12.98 -4.37 -14.74
CA LYS A 123 14.23 -3.64 -14.41
C LYS A 123 14.61 -3.74 -12.93
N GLN A 124 13.74 -4.25 -12.05
CA GLN A 124 13.89 -4.21 -10.59
C GLN A 124 14.03 -5.60 -9.96
N PRO A 125 15.13 -6.34 -10.20
CA PRO A 125 15.29 -7.72 -9.70
C PRO A 125 15.29 -7.83 -8.17
N LYS A 126 15.81 -6.80 -7.47
CA LYS A 126 15.73 -6.72 -6.00
C LYS A 126 14.29 -6.57 -5.51
N MET A 127 13.48 -5.78 -6.22
CA MET A 127 12.06 -5.63 -5.90
C MET A 127 11.29 -6.93 -6.11
N ILE A 128 11.56 -7.64 -7.21
CA ILE A 128 10.92 -8.93 -7.49
C ILE A 128 11.12 -9.90 -6.32
N LYS A 129 12.33 -9.99 -5.76
CA LYS A 129 12.61 -10.84 -4.59
C LYS A 129 11.81 -10.39 -3.35
N LYS A 130 11.82 -9.09 -3.04
CA LYS A 130 11.08 -8.54 -1.89
C LYS A 130 9.57 -8.75 -2.02
N MET A 131 9.01 -8.51 -3.20
CA MET A 131 7.57 -8.67 -3.46
C MET A 131 7.12 -10.13 -3.45
N LYS A 132 7.95 -11.06 -3.95
CA LYS A 132 7.69 -12.50 -3.78
C LYS A 132 7.66 -12.91 -2.32
N GLN A 133 8.58 -12.38 -1.50
CA GLN A 133 8.60 -12.62 -0.07
C GLN A 133 7.39 -11.99 0.64
N LEU A 134 6.96 -10.80 0.24
CA LEU A 134 5.73 -10.19 0.75
C LEU A 134 4.51 -11.06 0.43
N ALA A 135 4.37 -11.49 -0.83
CA ALA A 135 3.25 -12.30 -1.28
C ALA A 135 3.18 -13.67 -0.58
N SER A 136 4.32 -14.32 -0.30
CA SER A 136 4.33 -15.59 0.43
C SER A 136 3.78 -15.49 1.86
N CYS A 137 3.73 -14.28 2.43
CA CYS A 137 3.17 -14.02 3.74
C CYS A 137 1.65 -13.86 3.77
N PHE A 138 0.95 -13.82 2.63
CA PHE A 138 -0.50 -13.61 2.61
C PHE A 138 -1.17 -14.49 1.56
N LYS A 139 -2.27 -15.16 1.95
CA LYS A 139 -3.01 -16.06 1.04
C LYS A 139 -3.70 -15.33 -0.12
N ASN A 140 -3.96 -14.05 0.05
CA ASN A 140 -4.71 -13.19 -0.87
C ASN A 140 -3.83 -12.14 -1.58
N VAL A 141 -2.50 -12.30 -1.54
CA VAL A 141 -1.54 -11.47 -2.26
C VAL A 141 -0.83 -12.31 -3.31
N TYR A 142 -0.73 -11.78 -4.52
CA TYR A 142 -0.23 -12.49 -5.70
C TYR A 142 0.81 -11.64 -6.43
N ILE A 143 1.73 -12.30 -7.13
CA ILE A 143 2.71 -11.68 -8.03
C ILE A 143 2.48 -12.23 -9.43
N SER A 144 2.40 -11.35 -10.42
CA SER A 144 2.38 -11.77 -11.83
C SER A 144 3.64 -12.60 -12.15
N PRO A 145 3.51 -13.76 -12.83
CA PRO A 145 4.67 -14.57 -13.23
C PRO A 145 5.44 -13.95 -14.40
N VAL A 146 4.82 -13.02 -15.15
CA VAL A 146 5.41 -12.36 -16.31
C VAL A 146 5.81 -10.93 -15.94
N TYR A 147 7.05 -10.57 -16.27
CA TYR A 147 7.64 -9.26 -15.98
C TYR A 147 7.90 -8.49 -17.26
N PHE A 148 7.42 -7.25 -17.32
CA PHE A 148 7.65 -6.35 -18.45
C PHE A 148 8.61 -5.22 -18.10
N ASN A 149 9.31 -4.70 -19.11
CA ASN A 149 10.09 -3.47 -19.00
C ASN A 149 9.13 -2.27 -19.13
N MET A 150 8.46 -1.93 -18.02
CA MET A 150 7.48 -0.84 -17.98
C MET A 150 8.16 0.51 -18.21
N LEU A 151 7.66 1.29 -19.18
CA LEU A 151 8.25 2.58 -19.55
C LEU A 151 7.40 3.75 -19.08
N SER A 152 8.04 4.90 -18.84
CA SER A 152 7.37 6.12 -18.36
C SER A 152 6.36 6.71 -19.35
N ASN A 153 6.46 6.35 -20.63
CA ASN A 153 5.50 6.71 -21.67
C ASN A 153 4.25 5.81 -21.68
N GLY A 154 4.12 4.88 -20.73
CA GLY A 154 2.96 3.99 -20.61
C GLY A 154 3.12 2.63 -21.30
N ASN A 155 4.19 2.41 -22.07
CA ASN A 155 4.39 1.13 -22.75
C ASN A 155 4.55 -0.02 -21.73
N TYR A 156 3.89 -1.14 -22.05
CA TYR A 156 3.82 -2.35 -21.23
C TYR A 156 3.11 -2.24 -19.88
N LEU A 157 2.62 -1.06 -19.49
CA LEU A 157 1.81 -0.92 -18.26
C LEU A 157 0.46 -1.66 -18.40
N PRO A 158 -0.29 -1.56 -19.51
CA PRO A 158 -1.52 -2.33 -19.70
C PRO A 158 -1.28 -3.84 -19.72
N ASP A 159 -0.22 -4.30 -20.38
CA ASP A 159 0.17 -5.71 -20.43
C ASP A 159 0.47 -6.25 -19.04
N ALA A 160 1.22 -5.49 -18.24
CA ALA A 160 1.51 -5.84 -16.85
C ALA A 160 0.23 -5.92 -15.99
N HIS A 161 -0.73 -5.00 -16.17
CA HIS A 161 -2.03 -5.09 -15.50
C HIS A 161 -2.82 -6.32 -15.96
N TYR A 162 -2.81 -6.61 -17.26
CA TYR A 162 -3.52 -7.74 -17.85
C TYR A 162 -3.04 -9.09 -17.29
N GLU A 163 -1.75 -9.27 -17.06
CA GLU A 163 -1.22 -10.47 -16.40
C GLU A 163 -1.78 -10.63 -14.98
N CYS A 164 -1.92 -9.54 -14.23
CA CYS A 164 -2.57 -9.59 -12.93
C CYS A 164 -4.07 -9.89 -13.03
N MET A 165 -4.76 -9.34 -14.03
CA MET A 165 -6.18 -9.63 -14.27
C MET A 165 -6.43 -11.12 -14.52
N LYS A 166 -5.55 -11.79 -15.27
CA LYS A 166 -5.63 -13.24 -15.50
C LYS A 166 -5.57 -14.07 -14.21
N ILE A 167 -4.87 -13.61 -13.18
CA ILE A 167 -4.87 -14.25 -11.86
C ILE A 167 -6.17 -13.92 -11.11
N LEU A 168 -6.58 -12.65 -11.14
CA LEU A 168 -7.69 -12.14 -10.35
C LEU A 168 -9.04 -12.64 -10.85
N VAL A 169 -9.24 -12.82 -12.16
CA VAL A 169 -10.52 -13.28 -12.75
C VAL A 169 -11.01 -14.61 -12.18
N ASN A 170 -10.09 -15.44 -11.68
CA ASN A 170 -10.40 -16.72 -11.03
C ASN A 170 -10.71 -16.58 -9.53
N LYS A 171 -10.92 -15.37 -9.03
CA LYS A 171 -11.19 -15.04 -7.63
C LYS A 171 -12.57 -14.41 -7.49
N LYS A 172 -13.15 -14.48 -6.29
CA LYS A 172 -14.46 -13.87 -5.99
C LYS A 172 -14.25 -12.41 -5.60
N PHE A 173 -14.57 -11.49 -6.51
CA PHE A 173 -14.57 -10.04 -6.25
C PHE A 173 -15.74 -9.37 -6.98
N ARG A 174 -16.07 -8.13 -6.59
CA ARG A 174 -17.15 -7.32 -7.19
C ARG A 174 -16.60 -6.28 -8.18
N TYR A 175 -15.50 -5.64 -7.81
CA TYR A 175 -14.82 -4.63 -8.62
C TYR A 175 -13.31 -4.86 -8.62
N LEU A 176 -12.69 -4.51 -9.75
CA LEU A 176 -11.25 -4.54 -9.94
C LEU A 176 -10.72 -3.11 -10.12
N PHE A 177 -9.67 -2.77 -9.38
CA PHE A 177 -8.98 -1.49 -9.47
C PHE A 177 -7.59 -1.70 -10.08
N ASN A 178 -7.33 -1.03 -11.21
CA ASN A 178 -5.99 -0.91 -11.78
C ASN A 178 -5.30 0.32 -11.20
N LEU A 179 -4.22 0.10 -10.45
CA LEU A 179 -3.50 1.18 -9.79
C LEU A 179 -2.03 1.16 -10.20
N LEU A 180 -1.49 2.35 -10.46
CA LEU A 180 -0.06 2.56 -10.60
C LEU A 180 0.49 3.04 -9.26
N VAL A 181 1.47 2.32 -8.72
CA VAL A 181 2.16 2.75 -7.50
C VAL A 181 3.53 3.28 -7.91
N SER A 182 3.56 4.56 -8.28
CA SER A 182 4.78 5.33 -8.47
C SER A 182 4.73 6.54 -7.55
N ILE A 183 5.71 6.66 -6.66
CA ILE A 183 6.09 7.97 -6.16
C ILE A 183 7.11 8.46 -7.17
N ASN A 184 6.67 9.35 -8.07
CA ASN A 184 7.62 10.24 -8.69
C ASN A 184 8.17 11.07 -7.52
N ASP A 185 9.47 10.96 -7.24
CA ASP A 185 10.13 11.95 -6.41
C ASP A 185 9.71 13.32 -6.97
N ILE A 186 8.98 14.12 -6.20
CA ILE A 186 8.60 15.51 -6.55
C ILE A 186 9.85 16.42 -6.55
N THR A 187 11.04 15.85 -6.79
CA THR A 187 12.32 16.55 -6.91
C THR A 187 12.95 16.26 -8.27
N ASN A 188 12.21 16.56 -9.33
CA ASN A 188 12.81 17.03 -10.57
C ASN A 188 12.26 18.44 -10.84
N ASN A 189 12.58 19.37 -9.95
CA ASN A 189 12.72 20.75 -10.38
C ASN A 189 14.04 20.82 -11.14
N LYS A 190 13.93 20.92 -12.47
CA LYS A 190 14.92 21.65 -13.26
C LYS A 190 15.10 23.06 -12.71
#